data_AF-A0AAE0MG91-F1
#
_entry.id   AF-A0AAE0MG91-F1
#
_cell.length_a   1.000
_cell.length_b   1.000
_cell.length_c   1.000
_cell.angle_alpha   90.00
_cell.angle_beta   90.00
_cell.angle_gamma   90.00
#
_symmetry.space_group_name_H-M   'P 1'
#
loop_
_entity.id
_entity.type
_entity.pdbx_description
1 polymer ?
#
loop_
_entity_poly.entity_id
_entity_poly.type
_entity_poly.pdbx_seq_one_letter_code
_entity_poly.pdbx_strand_id
1 'polypeptide(L)'
;MVAITLLHLLGLLLATITPLVYAMPSIFSRNKNSPLQRKDTLNEAAKSSTCAETSFDSLSWTAQDFWFRSSVIFSTPAHRAVADGEVSFNLTNTALDYTQSCYARSLSPTDFFYGNEWYTCDEPFPTGTNITGAPNITVPAFAMAVFRFDRSAGKLDVNQTWACLGDDLDGGRDSIFFNASGTANISLQCDSQRWQNPDWKMGQLYSTDTVDCAAKNVTIFPFQIQAWEGLGGVSI
;
A
#
# COMPACT_ATOMS: atom_id res chain seq x y z
N MET A 1 -39.28 -38.95 -33.11
CA MET A 1 -38.65 -40.27 -33.25
C MET A 1 -38.26 -40.74 -31.87
N VAL A 2 -38.87 -41.84 -31.45
CA VAL A 2 -38.83 -42.45 -30.12
C VAL A 2 -38.16 -43.82 -30.28
N ALA A 3 -37.24 -44.18 -29.39
CA ALA A 3 -36.83 -45.56 -29.10
C ALA A 3 -36.05 -45.58 -27.76
N ILE A 4 -36.60 -46.15 -26.66
CA ILE A 4 -36.45 -47.56 -26.18
C ILE A 4 -35.09 -47.69 -25.42
N THR A 5 -34.93 -48.06 -24.13
CA THR A 5 -35.49 -49.14 -23.27
C THR A 5 -34.91 -48.99 -21.82
N LEU A 6 -35.66 -49.20 -20.72
CA LEU A 6 -35.61 -50.35 -19.75
C LEU A 6 -34.29 -50.51 -18.93
N LEU A 7 -34.16 -50.86 -17.63
CA LEU A 7 -35.00 -51.53 -16.62
C LEU A 7 -34.25 -51.61 -15.24
N HIS A 8 -34.97 -51.52 -14.10
CA HIS A 8 -34.72 -52.03 -12.70
C HIS A 8 -33.51 -51.51 -11.87
N LEU A 9 -33.58 -51.27 -10.54
CA LEU A 9 -34.03 -52.14 -9.45
C LEU A 9 -34.46 -51.37 -8.16
N LEU A 10 -35.39 -52.00 -7.42
CA LEU A 10 -35.91 -51.66 -6.09
C LEU A 10 -34.85 -51.64 -4.96
N GLY A 11 -35.10 -50.79 -3.96
CA GLY A 11 -34.54 -50.91 -2.60
C GLY A 11 -35.47 -50.27 -1.57
N LEU A 12 -36.27 -51.10 -0.89
CA LEU A 12 -37.14 -50.74 0.24
C LEU A 12 -36.32 -50.25 1.46
N LEU A 13 -36.84 -49.25 2.18
CA LEU A 13 -36.73 -49.20 3.65
C LEU A 13 -37.89 -48.39 4.24
N LEU A 14 -38.82 -49.12 4.88
CA LEU A 14 -39.82 -48.60 5.80
C LEU A 14 -39.18 -48.43 7.18
N ALA A 15 -39.38 -47.27 7.81
CA ALA A 15 -39.38 -47.17 9.27
C ALA A 15 -40.41 -46.14 9.72
N THR A 16 -41.26 -46.62 10.62
CA THR A 16 -42.52 -46.08 11.16
C THR A 16 -42.39 -44.83 12.03
N ILE A 17 -43.41 -43.99 11.96
CA ILE A 17 -43.74 -42.89 12.89
C ILE A 17 -44.52 -43.47 14.07
N THR A 18 -44.20 -43.08 15.32
CA THR A 18 -45.19 -43.00 16.42
C THR A 18 -44.90 -41.77 17.32
N PRO A 19 -45.93 -41.06 17.82
CA PRO A 19 -45.80 -39.87 18.68
C PRO A 19 -46.34 -40.10 20.12
N LEU A 20 -46.32 -38.98 20.90
CA LEU A 20 -46.90 -38.69 22.24
C LEU A 20 -46.01 -39.02 23.47
N VAL A 21 -45.40 -38.02 24.13
CA VAL A 21 -45.92 -37.06 25.15
C VAL A 21 -46.26 -37.72 26.49
N TYR A 22 -45.55 -37.36 27.58
CA TYR A 22 -46.14 -37.02 28.89
C TYR A 22 -45.15 -36.28 29.84
N ALA A 23 -45.68 -35.18 30.39
CA ALA A 23 -45.40 -34.28 31.52
C ALA A 23 -44.17 -34.37 32.49
N MET A 24 -43.80 -33.15 32.94
CA MET A 24 -42.96 -32.60 34.04
C MET A 24 -43.20 -33.22 35.46
N PRO A 25 -42.50 -32.88 36.59
CA PRO A 25 -41.64 -31.71 36.88
C PRO A 25 -40.34 -31.89 37.74
N SER A 26 -39.50 -30.86 37.66
CA SER A 26 -38.51 -30.30 38.62
C SER A 26 -37.88 -31.14 39.74
N ILE A 27 -36.53 -31.19 39.74
CA ILE A 27 -35.73 -31.11 40.98
C ILE A 27 -34.74 -29.94 40.84
N PHE A 28 -34.96 -28.93 41.65
CA PHE A 28 -34.02 -27.86 41.98
C PHE A 28 -32.87 -28.47 42.78
N SER A 29 -31.63 -28.36 42.30
CA SER A 29 -30.45 -28.50 43.17
C SER A 29 -29.59 -27.24 43.05
N ARG A 30 -29.74 -26.35 44.03
CA ARG A 30 -28.83 -25.22 44.26
C ARG A 30 -27.54 -25.79 44.86
N ASN A 31 -26.51 -25.95 44.05
CA ASN A 31 -25.17 -26.04 44.59
C ASN A 31 -24.67 -24.60 44.86
N LYS A 32 -24.81 -24.15 46.10
CA LYS A 32 -24.11 -22.97 46.63
C LYS A 32 -22.72 -23.42 47.03
N ASN A 33 -21.73 -23.09 46.20
CA ASN A 33 -20.35 -22.71 46.55
C ASN A 33 -19.39 -23.06 45.40
N SER A 34 -19.20 -22.14 44.46
CA SER A 34 -17.85 -21.73 44.03
C SER A 34 -17.91 -20.53 43.08
N PRO A 35 -17.17 -19.44 43.34
CA PRO A 35 -17.05 -18.32 42.42
C PRO A 35 -16.04 -18.68 41.32
N LEU A 36 -16.50 -19.44 40.32
CA LEU A 36 -15.75 -19.62 39.08
C LEU A 36 -16.00 -18.43 38.16
N GLN A 37 -15.16 -17.42 38.41
CA GLN A 37 -14.40 -16.68 37.40
C GLN A 37 -15.19 -16.23 36.16
N ARG A 38 -15.90 -15.11 36.35
CA ARG A 38 -15.99 -14.04 35.34
C ARG A 38 -14.55 -13.58 35.02
N LYS A 39 -13.90 -14.24 34.05
CA LYS A 39 -12.56 -13.89 33.54
C LYS A 39 -12.39 -14.13 32.03
N ASP A 40 -13.49 -14.12 31.28
CA ASP A 40 -13.44 -14.17 29.81
C ASP A 40 -13.68 -12.79 29.17
N THR A 41 -13.21 -11.73 29.83
CA THR A 41 -13.00 -10.42 29.21
C THR A 41 -11.55 -10.04 29.45
N LEU A 42 -10.84 -9.69 28.38
CA LEU A 42 -9.41 -9.34 28.27
C LEU A 42 -8.46 -10.43 27.74
N ASN A 43 -8.89 -11.24 26.76
CA ASN A 43 -7.92 -11.89 25.86
C ASN A 43 -8.40 -11.99 24.39
N GLU A 44 -9.31 -11.08 24.02
CA GLU A 44 -9.69 -10.79 22.63
C GLU A 44 -9.17 -9.38 22.30
N ALA A 45 -7.85 -9.23 22.31
CA ALA A 45 -7.17 -7.96 22.02
C ALA A 45 -5.81 -8.22 21.38
N ALA A 46 -5.85 -8.90 20.24
CA ALA A 46 -4.95 -8.72 19.11
C ALA A 46 -5.60 -9.39 17.91
N LYS A 47 -6.80 -8.91 17.51
CA LYS A 47 -7.26 -9.14 16.14
C LYS A 47 -6.14 -8.57 15.26
N SER A 48 -5.50 -9.41 14.44
CA SER A 48 -4.65 -8.93 13.35
C SER A 48 -5.51 -7.94 12.58
N SER A 49 -5.14 -6.66 12.58
CA SER A 49 -5.94 -5.64 11.91
C SER A 49 -6.05 -6.02 10.43
N THR A 50 -7.26 -5.97 9.88
CA THR A 50 -7.46 -6.20 8.44
C THR A 50 -6.83 -5.04 7.65
N CYS A 51 -6.65 -5.19 6.33
CA CYS A 51 -6.17 -4.10 5.47
C CYS A 51 -7.09 -2.88 5.62
N ALA A 52 -8.41 -3.10 5.68
CA ALA A 52 -9.39 -2.03 5.84
C ALA A 52 -9.26 -1.32 7.20
N GLU A 53 -9.23 -2.08 8.31
CA GLU A 53 -9.06 -1.51 9.66
C GLU A 53 -7.75 -0.70 9.76
N THR A 54 -6.65 -1.25 9.23
CA THR A 54 -5.35 -0.56 9.21
C THR A 54 -5.40 0.72 8.37
N SER A 55 -6.09 0.68 7.23
CA SER A 55 -6.26 1.84 6.35
C SER A 55 -7.02 2.99 7.02
N PHE A 56 -8.02 2.70 7.85
CA PHE A 56 -8.78 3.74 8.57
C PHE A 56 -8.05 4.25 9.83
N ASP A 57 -7.47 3.35 10.61
CA ASP A 57 -7.07 3.68 11.99
C ASP A 57 -5.59 4.05 12.15
N SER A 58 -4.71 3.46 11.33
CA SER A 58 -3.25 3.54 11.55
C SER A 58 -2.45 3.55 10.25
N LEU A 59 -3.07 4.08 9.19
CA LEU A 59 -2.40 4.26 7.91
C LEU A 59 -1.18 5.16 8.08
N SER A 60 -0.04 4.65 7.65
CA SER A 60 1.15 5.45 7.42
C SER A 60 1.95 4.83 6.28
N TRP A 61 2.74 5.67 5.62
CA TRP A 61 3.77 5.18 4.71
C TRP A 61 5.15 5.32 5.33
N THR A 62 6.06 4.47 4.85
CA THR A 62 7.49 4.68 5.04
C THR A 62 8.15 4.72 3.68
N ALA A 63 8.78 5.85 3.35
CA ALA A 63 9.75 5.93 2.28
C ALA A 63 11.09 5.44 2.84
N GLN A 64 11.42 4.18 2.56
CA GLN A 64 12.63 3.50 2.98
C GLN A 64 13.80 3.89 2.07
N ASP A 65 14.95 4.10 2.69
CA ASP A 65 16.20 4.44 2.00
C ASP A 65 16.05 5.62 1.03
N PHE A 66 15.30 6.66 1.42
CA PHE A 66 15.14 7.85 0.59
C PHE A 66 16.47 8.58 0.43
N TRP A 67 16.94 8.73 -0.81
CA TRP A 67 18.13 9.48 -1.15
C TRP A 67 17.91 10.39 -2.36
N PHE A 68 18.74 11.42 -2.46
CA PHE A 68 18.80 12.35 -3.57
C PHE A 68 20.25 12.51 -4.04
N ARG A 69 20.46 12.56 -5.35
CA ARG A 69 21.76 12.86 -5.97
C ARG A 69 21.60 13.85 -7.10
N SER A 70 22.65 14.63 -7.36
CA SER A 70 22.70 15.44 -8.58
C SER A 70 24.13 15.66 -9.06
N SER A 71 24.27 15.87 -10.36
CA SER A 71 25.50 16.26 -11.03
C SER A 71 25.24 17.39 -12.02
N VAL A 72 26.08 18.41 -11.98
CA VAL A 72 26.09 19.50 -12.95
C VAL A 72 27.48 19.64 -13.53
N ILE A 73 27.60 19.38 -14.83
CA ILE A 73 28.86 19.43 -15.57
C ILE A 73 28.88 20.67 -16.45
N PHE A 74 29.96 21.44 -16.38
CA PHE A 74 30.22 22.60 -17.22
C PHE A 74 31.36 22.31 -18.19
N SER A 75 31.12 22.54 -19.47
CA SER A 75 32.17 22.46 -20.51
C SER A 75 32.96 23.76 -20.61
N THR A 76 32.35 24.90 -20.23
CA THR A 76 33.02 26.21 -20.11
C THR A 76 32.47 26.95 -18.89
N PRO A 77 33.10 28.04 -18.41
CA PRO A 77 32.57 28.83 -17.29
C PRO A 77 31.15 29.35 -17.47
N ALA A 78 30.73 29.55 -18.73
CA ALA A 78 29.41 30.09 -19.07
C ALA A 78 28.46 29.04 -19.69
N HIS A 79 28.94 27.81 -19.93
CA HIS A 79 28.18 26.79 -20.65
C HIS A 79 28.11 25.49 -19.87
N ARG A 80 26.90 25.18 -19.44
CA ARG A 80 26.53 23.89 -18.84
C ARG A 80 26.41 22.83 -19.92
N ALA A 81 27.09 21.70 -19.74
CA ALA A 81 27.02 20.57 -20.66
C ALA A 81 25.93 19.57 -20.27
N VAL A 82 25.86 19.20 -18.99
CA VAL A 82 24.91 18.22 -18.45
C VAL A 82 24.44 18.67 -17.08
N ALA A 83 23.15 18.46 -16.79
CA ALA A 83 22.58 18.60 -15.46
C ALA A 83 21.57 17.48 -15.26
N ASP A 84 21.78 16.70 -14.21
CA ASP A 84 20.90 15.61 -13.83
C ASP A 84 20.73 15.56 -12.30
N GLY A 85 19.51 15.28 -11.88
CA GLY A 85 19.15 15.01 -10.50
C GLY A 85 18.31 13.76 -10.42
N GLU A 86 18.53 12.96 -9.39
CA GLU A 86 17.86 11.68 -9.18
C GLU A 86 17.37 11.60 -7.74
N VAL A 87 16.23 10.95 -7.56
CA VAL A 87 15.66 10.60 -6.27
C VAL A 87 15.17 9.17 -6.32
N SER A 88 15.37 8.42 -5.25
CA SER A 88 14.88 7.04 -5.15
C SER A 88 14.57 6.65 -3.71
N PHE A 89 13.58 5.79 -3.55
CA PHE A 89 13.19 5.17 -2.29
C PHE A 89 12.27 3.97 -2.55
N ASN A 90 12.09 3.14 -1.53
CA ASN A 90 11.07 2.10 -1.49
C ASN A 90 9.89 2.55 -0.62
N LEU A 91 8.68 2.52 -1.15
CA LEU A 91 7.47 2.92 -0.42
C LEU A 91 6.77 1.69 0.16
N THR A 92 6.60 1.67 1.48
CA THR A 92 5.75 0.71 2.18
C THR A 92 4.54 1.39 2.79
N ASN A 93 3.40 0.72 2.79
CA ASN A 93 2.15 1.16 3.40
C ASN A 93 1.78 0.16 4.50
N THR A 94 1.44 0.62 5.71
CA THR A 94 1.11 -0.26 6.84
C THR A 94 -0.07 -1.19 6.60
N ALA A 95 -0.99 -0.83 5.69
CA ALA A 95 -2.15 -1.65 5.32
C ALA A 95 -1.85 -2.70 4.25
N LEU A 96 -0.63 -2.74 3.70
CA LEU A 96 -0.26 -3.58 2.57
C LEU A 96 0.99 -4.42 2.88
N ASP A 97 1.12 -5.57 2.23
CA ASP A 97 2.23 -6.51 2.40
C ASP A 97 3.30 -6.42 1.30
N TYR A 98 3.11 -5.52 0.32
CA TYR A 98 4.05 -5.27 -0.76
C TYR A 98 4.75 -3.91 -0.64
N THR A 99 5.87 -3.79 -1.36
CA THR A 99 6.69 -2.57 -1.44
C THR A 99 6.71 -2.08 -2.88
N GLN A 100 6.62 -0.77 -3.10
CA GLN A 100 6.74 -0.15 -4.42
C GLN A 100 8.08 0.60 -4.52
N SER A 101 8.83 0.37 -5.60
CA SER A 101 10.04 1.14 -5.88
C SER A 101 9.66 2.47 -6.55
N CYS A 102 10.17 3.57 -6.03
CA CYS A 102 9.90 4.91 -6.53
C CYS A 102 11.21 5.54 -7.00
N TYR A 103 11.26 5.98 -8.25
CA TYR A 103 12.42 6.62 -8.85
C TYR A 103 11.98 7.76 -9.76
N ALA A 104 12.72 8.87 -9.72
CA ALA A 104 12.55 9.94 -10.68
C ALA A 104 13.88 10.57 -11.05
N ARG A 105 13.93 11.10 -12.28
CA ARG A 105 15.07 11.83 -12.81
C ARG A 105 14.61 13.18 -13.34
N SER A 106 15.32 14.24 -12.95
CA SER A 106 15.11 15.61 -13.42
C SER A 106 16.31 16.09 -14.23
N LEU A 107 16.02 16.75 -15.35
CA LEU A 107 17.01 17.41 -16.22
C LEU A 107 16.85 18.93 -16.22
N SER A 108 16.19 19.47 -15.19
CA SER A 108 15.85 20.89 -15.15
C SER A 108 17.10 21.78 -15.06
N PRO A 109 17.11 22.93 -15.76
CA PRO A 109 18.30 23.76 -15.90
C PRO A 109 18.62 24.62 -14.68
N THR A 110 17.69 24.82 -13.74
CA THR A 110 17.90 25.75 -12.61
C THR A 110 18.16 25.02 -11.29
N ASP A 111 17.40 23.96 -11.02
CA ASP A 111 17.46 23.07 -9.85
C ASP A 111 16.66 21.79 -10.18
N PHE A 112 16.71 20.80 -9.30
CA PHE A 112 16.04 19.51 -9.47
C PHE A 112 14.91 19.36 -8.47
N PHE A 113 13.74 18.89 -8.94
CA PHE A 113 12.56 18.59 -8.14
C PHE A 113 11.97 19.79 -7.36
N TYR A 114 11.02 20.51 -7.98
CA TYR A 114 10.37 21.71 -7.42
C TYR A 114 9.03 21.44 -6.75
N GLY A 115 8.68 20.18 -6.51
CA GLY A 115 7.38 19.84 -5.95
C GLY A 115 6.19 20.19 -6.85
N ASN A 116 6.36 20.27 -8.17
CA ASN A 116 5.29 20.58 -9.13
C ASN A 116 4.91 19.40 -10.04
N GLU A 117 5.74 18.36 -10.10
CA GLU A 117 5.53 17.18 -10.95
C GLU A 117 5.31 15.93 -10.09
N TRP A 118 4.34 15.10 -10.49
CA TRP A 118 4.08 13.80 -9.88
C TRP A 118 4.78 12.71 -10.68
N TYR A 119 5.55 11.88 -9.99
CA TYR A 119 6.29 10.76 -10.54
C TYR A 119 5.65 9.44 -10.10
N THR A 120 5.51 8.52 -11.03
CA THR A 120 4.91 7.21 -10.79
C THR A 120 5.93 6.25 -10.18
N CYS A 121 5.53 5.53 -9.13
CA CYS A 121 6.28 4.39 -8.61
C CYS A 121 5.97 3.13 -9.45
N ASP A 122 6.84 2.13 -9.36
CA ASP A 122 6.65 0.85 -10.05
C ASP A 122 5.32 0.19 -9.68
N GLU A 123 4.66 -0.45 -10.65
CA GLU A 123 3.42 -1.18 -10.41
C GLU A 123 3.68 -2.36 -9.46
N PRO A 124 2.93 -2.50 -8.36
CA PRO A 124 3.15 -3.58 -7.40
C PRO A 124 2.81 -4.96 -7.97
N PHE A 125 1.98 -5.00 -9.01
CA PHE A 125 1.62 -6.21 -9.74
C PHE A 125 1.60 -5.89 -11.24
N PRO A 126 2.23 -6.72 -12.10
CA PRO A 126 2.06 -6.57 -13.53
C PRO A 126 0.58 -6.60 -13.89
N THR A 127 0.13 -5.66 -14.72
CA THR A 127 -1.23 -5.63 -15.26
C THR A 127 -1.67 -7.03 -15.73
N GLY A 128 -2.79 -7.53 -15.19
CA GLY A 128 -3.34 -8.86 -15.53
C GLY A 128 -2.90 -10.01 -14.61
N THR A 129 -2.19 -9.73 -13.51
CA THR A 129 -1.85 -10.74 -12.50
C THR A 129 -3.09 -11.14 -11.69
N ASN A 130 -3.39 -12.43 -11.62
CA ASN A 130 -4.41 -12.97 -10.72
C ASN A 130 -3.85 -13.03 -9.30
N ILE A 131 -4.49 -12.35 -8.34
CA ILE A 131 -4.12 -12.47 -6.93
C ILE A 131 -4.67 -13.79 -6.37
N THR A 132 -3.78 -14.60 -5.77
CA THR A 132 -4.14 -15.84 -5.09
C THR A 132 -5.12 -15.56 -3.95
N GLY A 133 -6.32 -16.15 -4.00
CA GLY A 133 -7.41 -15.90 -3.03
C GLY A 133 -8.59 -15.08 -3.57
N ALA A 134 -8.44 -14.47 -4.76
CA ALA A 134 -9.49 -13.72 -5.44
C ALA A 134 -9.65 -14.17 -6.90
N PRO A 135 -10.12 -15.40 -7.16
CA PRO A 135 -10.34 -15.88 -8.53
C PRO A 135 -11.32 -14.96 -9.26
N ASN A 136 -10.89 -14.41 -10.41
CA ASN A 136 -11.61 -13.44 -11.26
C ASN A 136 -11.56 -11.96 -10.83
N ILE A 137 -10.74 -11.56 -9.85
CA ILE A 137 -10.47 -10.14 -9.63
C ILE A 137 -9.22 -9.76 -10.43
N THR A 138 -9.44 -9.12 -11.58
CA THR A 138 -8.40 -8.31 -12.21
C THR A 138 -8.10 -7.15 -11.27
N VAL A 139 -6.91 -7.11 -10.68
CA VAL A 139 -6.45 -5.91 -9.96
C VAL A 139 -6.54 -4.78 -10.97
N PRO A 140 -7.45 -3.82 -10.79
CA PRO A 140 -7.49 -2.73 -11.74
C PRO A 140 -6.16 -1.97 -11.63
N ALA A 141 -5.80 -1.22 -12.67
CA ALA A 141 -4.62 -0.34 -12.69
C ALA A 141 -4.69 0.82 -11.64
N PHE A 142 -5.44 0.63 -10.55
CA PHE A 142 -5.69 1.55 -9.45
C PHE A 142 -4.87 1.21 -8.20
N ALA A 143 -3.89 0.31 -8.24
CA ALA A 143 -2.98 0.08 -7.11
C ALA A 143 -1.64 0.77 -7.38
N MET A 144 -1.65 2.09 -7.48
CA MET A 144 -0.47 2.87 -7.88
C MET A 144 -0.12 3.87 -6.78
N ALA A 145 1.17 4.00 -6.51
CA ALA A 145 1.70 5.15 -5.80
C ALA A 145 2.31 6.15 -6.78
N VAL A 146 2.06 7.42 -6.52
CA VAL A 146 2.78 8.54 -7.13
C VAL A 146 3.39 9.37 -6.01
N PHE A 147 4.51 10.01 -6.30
CA PHE A 147 5.18 10.88 -5.35
C PHE A 147 5.61 12.18 -6.01
N ARG A 148 5.90 13.17 -5.17
CA ARG A 148 6.41 14.46 -5.60
C ARG A 148 7.37 14.99 -4.56
N PHE A 149 8.56 15.39 -5.02
CA PHE A 149 9.62 15.89 -4.15
C PHE A 149 9.88 17.36 -4.44
N ASP A 150 9.95 18.17 -3.39
CA ASP A 150 10.49 19.53 -3.40
C ASP A 150 11.80 19.52 -2.63
N ARG A 151 12.91 19.60 -3.37
CA ARG A 151 14.24 19.59 -2.79
C ARG A 151 14.48 20.82 -1.91
N SER A 152 14.04 21.98 -2.37
CA SER A 152 14.30 23.27 -1.71
C SER A 152 13.54 23.41 -0.39
N ALA A 153 12.29 22.91 -0.35
CA ALA A 153 11.47 22.87 0.85
C ALA A 153 11.75 21.64 1.73
N GLY A 154 12.49 20.66 1.21
CA GLY A 154 12.68 19.37 1.87
C GLY A 154 11.33 18.68 2.10
N LYS A 155 10.48 18.61 1.08
CA LYS A 155 9.11 18.10 1.22
C LYS A 155 8.85 16.94 0.27
N LEU A 156 8.30 15.85 0.79
CA LEU A 156 7.85 14.69 0.02
C LEU A 156 6.35 14.53 0.18
N ASP A 157 5.64 14.57 -0.94
CA ASP A 157 4.23 14.23 -1.03
C ASP A 157 4.09 12.84 -1.66
N VAL A 158 3.16 12.04 -1.12
CA VAL A 158 2.79 10.73 -1.64
C VAL A 158 1.28 10.71 -1.84
N ASN A 159 0.84 10.11 -2.93
CA ASN A 159 -0.54 9.77 -3.17
C ASN A 159 -0.58 8.30 -3.61
N GLN A 160 -1.39 7.48 -2.94
CA GLN A 160 -1.51 6.07 -3.25
C GLN A 160 -2.98 5.66 -3.29
N THR A 161 -3.31 4.81 -4.25
CA THR A 161 -4.56 4.07 -4.29
C THR A 161 -4.30 2.58 -4.06
N TRP A 162 -5.21 1.90 -3.34
CA TRP A 162 -5.12 0.45 -3.10
C TRP A 162 -6.51 -0.16 -2.85
N ALA A 163 -6.58 -1.48 -2.81
CA ALA A 163 -7.80 -2.23 -2.53
C ALA A 163 -7.55 -3.24 -1.41
N CYS A 164 -8.49 -3.32 -0.47
CA CYS A 164 -8.56 -4.37 0.54
C CYS A 164 -9.62 -5.38 0.07
N LEU A 165 -9.16 -6.52 -0.45
CA LEU A 165 -10.03 -7.55 -1.04
C LEU A 165 -10.54 -8.50 0.04
N GLY A 166 -11.86 -8.66 0.17
CA GLY A 166 -12.47 -9.62 1.10
C GLY A 166 -12.40 -9.21 2.58
N ASP A 167 -11.92 -8.01 2.87
CA ASP A 167 -11.72 -7.44 4.21
C ASP A 167 -12.92 -6.61 4.70
N ASP A 168 -14.12 -7.04 4.31
CA ASP A 168 -15.35 -6.39 4.74
C ASP A 168 -15.60 -6.63 6.24
N LEU A 169 -16.02 -5.57 6.93
CA LEU A 169 -16.35 -5.59 8.36
C LEU A 169 -17.58 -6.47 8.65
N ASP A 170 -18.40 -6.77 7.62
CA ASP A 170 -19.69 -7.47 7.73
C ASP A 170 -19.71 -8.91 7.15
N GLY A 171 -18.57 -9.50 6.80
CA GLY A 171 -18.50 -10.94 6.45
C GLY A 171 -18.14 -11.29 5.00
N GLY A 172 -17.37 -10.45 4.33
CA GLY A 172 -16.33 -10.89 3.38
C GLY A 172 -16.77 -11.12 1.93
N ARG A 173 -17.55 -10.22 1.33
CA ARG A 173 -17.83 -10.29 -0.12
C ARG A 173 -17.48 -9.03 -0.90
N ASP A 174 -17.40 -7.88 -0.26
CA ASP A 174 -17.15 -6.62 -0.93
C ASP A 174 -15.69 -6.16 -0.76
N SER A 175 -15.17 -5.48 -1.79
CA SER A 175 -13.83 -4.91 -1.78
C SER A 175 -13.94 -3.42 -1.47
N ILE A 176 -13.15 -2.96 -0.50
CA ILE A 176 -13.03 -1.54 -0.17
C ILE A 176 -11.79 -1.01 -0.88
N PHE A 177 -11.98 0.06 -1.64
CA PHE A 177 -10.91 0.77 -2.31
C PHE A 177 -10.58 2.03 -1.55
N PHE A 178 -9.29 2.37 -1.52
CA PHE A 178 -8.76 3.52 -0.82
C PHE A 178 -7.98 4.41 -1.77
N ASN A 179 -8.05 5.70 -1.50
CA ASN A 179 -7.19 6.73 -2.06
C ASN A 179 -6.73 7.63 -0.91
N ALA A 180 -5.43 7.77 -0.71
CA ALA A 180 -4.93 8.63 0.35
C ALA A 180 -3.71 9.43 -0.09
N SER A 181 -3.60 10.63 0.47
CA SER A 181 -2.49 11.54 0.25
C SER A 181 -1.84 11.90 1.57
N GLY A 182 -0.50 11.95 1.56
CA GLY A 182 0.33 12.25 2.71
C GLY A 182 1.49 13.17 2.36
N THR A 183 2.03 13.83 3.38
CA THR A 183 3.16 14.74 3.28
C THR A 183 4.14 14.45 4.41
N ALA A 184 5.44 14.53 4.12
CA ALA A 184 6.48 14.57 5.12
C ALA A 184 7.52 15.65 4.80
N ASN A 185 8.09 16.22 5.85
CA ASN A 185 9.29 17.06 5.75
C ASN A 185 10.52 16.18 5.94
N ILE A 186 11.46 16.28 5.00
CA ILE A 186 12.69 15.52 4.93
C ILE A 186 13.87 16.47 5.06
N SER A 187 14.65 16.27 6.13
CA SER A 187 15.99 16.83 6.23
C SER A 187 17.00 15.76 5.83
N LEU A 188 17.65 15.94 4.69
CA LEU A 188 18.73 15.11 4.20
C LEU A 188 20.09 15.65 4.64
N GLN A 189 21.04 14.75 4.87
CA GLN A 189 22.45 15.10 5.04
C GLN A 189 23.13 14.89 3.71
N CYS A 190 23.65 15.96 3.13
CA CYS A 190 24.20 15.94 1.77
C CYS A 190 25.63 16.43 1.75
N ASP A 191 26.47 15.67 1.06
CA ASP A 191 27.84 16.05 0.75
C ASP A 191 27.85 16.70 -0.63
N SER A 192 28.35 17.94 -0.69
CA SER A 192 28.52 18.67 -1.94
C SER A 192 29.99 18.73 -2.30
N GLN A 193 30.33 18.34 -3.53
CA GLN A 193 31.69 18.42 -4.03
C GLN A 193 31.73 19.28 -5.30
N ARG A 194 32.77 20.10 -5.40
CA ARG A 194 33.07 20.87 -6.60
C ARG A 194 34.46 20.51 -7.07
N TRP A 195 34.55 19.98 -8.28
CA TRP A 195 35.80 19.85 -9.00
C TRP A 195 35.86 20.92 -10.09
N GLN A 196 37.04 21.52 -10.27
CA GLN A 196 37.27 22.53 -11.30
C GLN A 196 38.68 22.38 -11.87
N ASN A 197 38.80 22.49 -13.20
CA ASN A 197 40.06 22.46 -13.91
C ASN A 197 40.68 23.87 -13.96
N PRO A 198 41.76 24.16 -13.21
CA PRO A 198 42.38 25.49 -13.22
C PRO A 198 43.10 25.79 -14.55
N ASP A 199 43.51 24.75 -15.29
CA ASP A 199 44.28 24.86 -16.54
C ASP A 199 43.41 24.57 -17.78
N TRP A 200 42.11 24.83 -17.68
CA TRP A 200 41.12 24.49 -18.70
C TRP A 200 41.47 25.05 -20.09
N LYS A 201 41.34 24.19 -21.10
CA LYS A 201 41.46 24.54 -22.52
C LYS A 201 40.20 24.15 -23.28
N MET A 202 39.96 24.82 -24.40
CA MET A 202 38.83 24.52 -25.28
C MET A 202 38.78 23.03 -25.63
N GLY A 203 37.62 22.41 -25.42
CA GLY A 203 37.40 20.98 -25.62
C GLY A 203 37.55 20.11 -24.36
N GLN A 204 37.94 20.68 -23.22
CA GLN A 204 38.00 19.98 -21.92
C GLN A 204 36.76 20.27 -21.07
N LEU A 205 36.55 19.49 -19.99
CA LEU A 205 35.58 19.83 -18.95
C LEU A 205 36.14 20.91 -18.03
N TYR A 206 35.32 21.91 -17.75
CA TYR A 206 35.69 23.05 -16.90
C TYR A 206 35.45 22.74 -15.43
N SER A 207 34.26 22.30 -15.06
CA SER A 207 33.92 21.98 -13.68
C SER A 207 32.80 20.97 -13.57
N THR A 208 32.73 20.30 -12.42
CA THR A 208 31.63 19.43 -12.03
C THR A 208 31.23 19.75 -10.60
N ASP A 209 29.96 20.00 -10.39
CA ASP A 209 29.34 20.11 -9.07
C ASP A 209 28.50 18.85 -8.82
N THR A 210 28.77 18.12 -7.75
CA THR A 210 27.99 16.95 -7.34
C THR A 210 27.37 17.17 -5.97
N VAL A 211 26.20 16.59 -5.75
CA VAL A 211 25.55 16.48 -4.45
C VAL A 211 25.14 15.03 -4.26
N ASP A 212 25.53 14.43 -3.14
CA ASP A 212 25.12 13.08 -2.75
C ASP A 212 24.55 13.14 -1.33
N CYS A 213 23.27 12.80 -1.19
CA CYS A 213 22.61 12.77 0.10
C CYS A 213 22.52 11.35 0.65
N ALA A 214 22.87 11.19 1.93
CA ALA A 214 22.74 9.93 2.63
C ALA A 214 21.28 9.46 2.65
N ALA A 215 21.09 8.15 2.43
CA ALA A 215 19.78 7.52 2.47
C ALA A 215 19.16 7.63 3.87
N LYS A 216 17.83 7.82 3.91
CA LYS A 216 17.09 8.00 5.16
C LYS A 216 15.68 7.43 5.08
N ASN A 217 15.24 6.78 6.15
CA ASN A 217 13.84 6.37 6.29
C ASN A 217 12.97 7.57 6.70
N VAL A 218 11.85 7.75 6.01
CA VAL A 218 10.90 8.84 6.23
C VAL A 218 9.52 8.27 6.45
N THR A 219 8.94 8.53 7.62
CA THR A 219 7.54 8.22 7.89
C THR A 219 6.64 9.35 7.36
N ILE A 220 5.58 8.98 6.66
CA ILE A 220 4.63 9.89 6.02
C ILE A 220 3.25 9.58 6.58
N PHE A 221 2.57 10.60 7.09
CA PHE A 221 1.21 10.46 7.61
C PHE A 221 0.19 10.99 6.60
N PRO A 222 -0.98 10.35 6.47
CA PRO A 222 -2.05 10.84 5.61
C PRO A 222 -2.62 12.14 6.16
N PHE A 223 -2.88 13.09 5.27
CA PHE A 223 -3.73 14.26 5.57
C PHE A 223 -5.10 14.15 4.92
N GLN A 224 -5.27 13.22 3.98
CA GLN A 224 -6.54 12.93 3.31
C GLN A 224 -6.61 11.44 3.03
N ILE A 225 -7.78 10.86 3.29
CA ILE A 225 -8.13 9.49 2.92
C ILE A 225 -9.57 9.48 2.41
N GLN A 226 -9.83 8.69 1.38
CA GLN A 226 -11.14 8.41 0.82
C GLN A 226 -11.28 6.90 0.65
N ALA A 227 -12.47 6.39 0.98
CA ALA A 227 -12.81 4.99 0.80
C ALA A 227 -14.09 4.87 -0.02
N TRP A 228 -14.21 3.81 -0.81
CA TRP A 228 -15.43 3.47 -1.53
C TRP A 228 -15.57 1.96 -1.76
N GLU A 229 -16.80 1.50 -1.87
CA GLU A 229 -17.14 0.11 -2.16
C GLU A 229 -17.42 -0.08 -3.66
N GLY A 230 -16.90 -1.15 -4.25
CA GLY A 230 -17.15 -1.50 -5.65
C GLY A 230 -16.64 -0.47 -6.67
N LEU A 231 -16.91 -0.70 -7.96
CA LEU A 231 -16.46 0.19 -9.06
C LEU A 231 -17.33 1.46 -9.24
N GLY A 232 -18.19 1.79 -8.26
CA GLY A 232 -19.14 2.90 -8.34
C GLY A 232 -19.10 3.73 -7.06
N GLY A 233 -18.21 4.72 -7.02
CA GLY A 233 -17.92 5.49 -5.82
C GLY A 233 -19.13 6.22 -5.21
N VAL A 234 -19.30 6.05 -3.91
CA VAL A 234 -19.97 7.00 -3.03
C VAL A 234 -18.92 7.50 -2.06
N SER A 235 -18.67 8.81 -2.05
CA SER A 235 -17.79 9.45 -1.08
C SER A 235 -18.47 9.45 0.29
N ILE A 236 -17.78 8.91 1.30
CA ILE A 236 -18.14 9.01 2.73
C ILE A 236 -17.41 10.19 3.36
#